data_AF-A0A1M6N9B5-F1
#
_entry.id   AF-A0A1M6N9B5-F1
#
_cell.length_a   1.000
_cell.length_b   1.000
_cell.length_c   1.000
_cell.angle_alpha   90.00
_cell.angle_beta   90.00
_cell.angle_gamma   90.00
#
_symmetry.space_group_name_H-M   'P 1'
#
loop_
_entity.id
_entity.type
_entity.pdbx_description
1 polymer ?
#
loop_
_entity_poly.entity_id
_entity_poly.type
_entity_poly.pdbx_seq_one_letter_code
_entity_poly.pdbx_strand_id
1 'polypeptide(L)'
;MRDELEKMDKMELLKQISISQFMRIDLALYLNTHPNDKEAIKKYNNYAMLCKGLKETFEMNYGMSTQNDLSSSSCWEWINEPWPWEEEANFTLEKGEM
;
A
#
# COMPACT_ATOMS: atom_id res chain seq x y z
N MET A 1 7.66 -14.98 3.18
CA MET A 1 7.05 -13.64 3.36
C MET A 1 7.96 -12.53 2.83
N ARG A 2 9.12 -12.21 3.43
CA ARG A 2 10.02 -11.16 2.88
C ARG A 2 10.50 -11.47 1.45
N ASP A 3 10.91 -12.70 1.20
CA ASP A 3 11.39 -13.14 -0.13
C ASP A 3 10.30 -13.17 -1.22
N GLU A 4 9.02 -13.21 -0.84
CA GLU A 4 7.90 -13.14 -1.79
C GLU A 4 7.59 -11.69 -2.18
N LEU A 5 7.85 -10.73 -1.27
CA LEU A 5 7.65 -9.30 -1.50
C LEU A 5 8.73 -8.72 -2.43
N GLU A 6 9.95 -9.23 -2.38
CA GLU A 6 11.05 -8.78 -3.26
C GLU A 6 10.88 -9.18 -4.74
N LYS A 7 10.03 -10.17 -5.03
CA LYS A 7 9.76 -10.63 -6.41
C LYS A 7 8.59 -9.92 -7.10
N MET A 8 7.87 -9.05 -6.39
CA MET A 8 6.71 -8.34 -6.95
C MET A 8 7.17 -7.17 -7.83
N ASP A 9 6.55 -7.03 -9.00
CA ASP A 9 6.71 -5.85 -9.85
C ASP A 9 6.15 -4.59 -9.15
N LYS A 10 6.66 -3.40 -9.51
CA LYS A 10 6.29 -2.11 -8.90
C LYS A 10 4.77 -1.94 -8.81
N MET A 11 4.06 -2.26 -9.89
CA MET A 11 2.61 -2.09 -9.97
C MET A 11 1.84 -3.09 -9.10
N GLU A 12 2.33 -4.32 -9.01
CA GLU A 12 1.72 -5.31 -8.12
C GLU A 12 1.94 -4.93 -6.65
N LEU A 13 3.12 -4.41 -6.32
CA LEU A 13 3.41 -3.92 -4.97
C LEU A 13 2.51 -2.74 -4.60
N LEU A 14 2.33 -1.77 -5.50
CA LEU A 14 1.39 -0.66 -5.33
C LEU A 14 -0.05 -1.15 -5.15
N LYS A 15 -0.50 -2.09 -5.97
CA LYS A 15 -1.83 -2.70 -5.86
C LYS A 15 -2.04 -3.35 -4.49
N GLN A 16 -1.08 -4.13 -4.00
CA GLN A 16 -1.16 -4.76 -2.69
C GLN A 16 -1.15 -3.74 -1.54
N ILE A 17 -0.39 -2.64 -1.67
CA ILE A 17 -0.41 -1.52 -0.72
C ILE A 17 -1.82 -0.91 -0.69
N SER A 18 -2.39 -0.59 -1.85
CA SER A 18 -3.73 0.00 -1.96
C SER A 18 -4.82 -0.91 -1.36
N ILE A 19 -4.79 -2.21 -1.67
CA ILE A 19 -5.73 -3.19 -1.10
C ILE A 19 -5.60 -3.23 0.42
N SER A 20 -4.36 -3.32 0.93
CA SER A 20 -4.12 -3.41 2.38
C SER A 20 -4.57 -2.14 3.11
N GLN A 21 -4.36 -0.96 2.51
CA GLN A 21 -4.82 0.32 3.05
C GLN A 21 -6.35 0.39 3.09
N PHE A 22 -7.01 0.01 1.99
CA PHE A 22 -8.46 -0.02 1.92
C PHE A 22 -9.04 -0.94 3.00
N MET A 23 -8.57 -2.19 3.09
CA MET A 23 -9.04 -3.16 4.09
C MET A 23 -8.84 -2.67 5.52
N ARG A 24 -7.72 -1.99 5.79
CA ARG A 24 -7.47 -1.38 7.11
C ARG A 24 -8.50 -0.31 7.45
N ILE A 25 -8.84 0.57 6.51
CA ILE A 25 -9.84 1.63 6.70
C ILE A 25 -11.23 1.04 6.89
N ASP A 26 -11.61 0.08 6.03
CA ASP A 26 -12.90 -0.59 6.08
C ASP A 26 -13.12 -1.33 7.42
N LEU A 27 -12.11 -2.10 7.85
CA LEU A 27 -12.16 -2.78 9.15
C LEU A 27 -12.19 -1.81 10.32
N ALA A 28 -11.48 -0.68 10.26
CA ALA A 28 -11.57 0.36 11.29
C ALA A 28 -12.98 0.94 11.37
N LEU A 29 -13.61 1.21 10.23
CA LEU A 29 -14.98 1.70 10.17
C LEU A 29 -15.97 0.67 10.75
N TYR A 30 -15.81 -0.62 10.42
CA TYR A 30 -16.60 -1.68 11.03
C TYR A 30 -16.39 -1.75 12.56
N LEU A 31 -15.15 -1.71 13.03
CA LEU A 31 -14.81 -1.79 14.46
C LEU A 31 -15.34 -0.61 15.28
N ASN A 32 -15.56 0.57 14.68
CA ASN A 32 -16.24 1.69 15.35
C ASN A 32 -17.65 1.31 15.83
N THR A 33 -18.29 0.34 15.18
CA THR A 33 -19.62 -0.18 15.55
C THR A 33 -19.56 -1.52 16.31
N HIS A 34 -18.48 -2.29 16.13
CA HIS A 34 -18.28 -3.61 16.76
C HIS A 34 -16.91 -3.70 17.49
N PRO A 35 -16.68 -2.91 18.56
CA PRO A 35 -15.35 -2.73 19.14
C PRO A 35 -14.79 -3.99 19.84
N ASN A 36 -15.62 -4.97 20.15
CA ASN A 36 -15.23 -6.21 20.83
C ASN A 36 -15.07 -7.41 19.89
N ASP A 37 -15.23 -7.21 18.58
CA ASP A 37 -15.05 -8.26 17.57
C ASP A 37 -13.56 -8.60 17.42
N LYS A 38 -13.13 -9.66 18.10
CA LYS A 38 -11.74 -10.12 18.14
C LYS A 38 -11.21 -10.53 16.77
N GLU A 39 -12.07 -11.07 15.90
CA GLU A 39 -11.67 -11.51 14.57
C GLU A 39 -11.43 -10.30 13.66
N ALA A 40 -12.30 -9.30 13.72
CA ALA A 40 -12.12 -8.04 13.00
C ALA A 40 -10.86 -7.29 13.48
N ILE A 41 -10.60 -7.26 14.80
CA ILE A 41 -9.36 -6.68 15.36
C ILE A 41 -8.12 -7.41 14.83
N LYS A 42 -8.13 -8.74 14.82
CA LYS A 42 -7.02 -9.55 14.30
C LYS A 42 -6.77 -9.26 12.83
N LYS A 43 -7.81 -9.23 12.00
CA LYS A 43 -7.71 -8.87 10.57
C LYS A 43 -7.16 -7.47 10.38
N TYR A 44 -7.66 -6.49 11.13
CA TYR A 44 -7.18 -5.10 11.09
C TYR A 44 -5.68 -5.03 11.36
N ASN A 45 -5.22 -5.69 12.43
CA ASN A 45 -3.80 -5.73 12.80
C ASN A 45 -2.95 -6.41 11.72
N ASN A 46 -3.43 -7.49 11.12
CA ASN A 46 -2.74 -8.17 10.03
C ASN A 46 -2.57 -7.25 8.81
N TYR A 47 -3.62 -6.57 8.37
CA TYR A 47 -3.54 -5.62 7.25
C TYR A 47 -2.68 -4.39 7.59
N ALA A 48 -2.69 -3.93 8.84
CA ALA A 48 -1.80 -2.85 9.29
C ALA A 48 -0.32 -3.26 9.20
N MET A 49 0.03 -4.46 9.65
CA MET A 49 1.40 -4.99 9.53
C MET A 49 1.79 -5.24 8.08
N LEU A 50 0.90 -5.82 7.28
CA LEU A 50 1.12 -6.07 5.86
C LEU A 50 1.36 -4.76 5.10
N CYS A 51 0.49 -3.77 5.29
CA CYS A 51 0.64 -2.46 4.66
C CYS A 51 1.98 -1.80 5.02
N LYS A 52 2.42 -1.92 6.27
CA LYS A 52 3.73 -1.40 6.70
C LYS A 52 4.88 -2.09 5.97
N GLY A 53 4.91 -3.42 5.95
CA GLY A 53 5.97 -4.17 5.28
C GLY A 53 6.02 -3.97 3.77
N LEU A 54 4.86 -3.83 3.13
CA LEU A 54 4.77 -3.53 1.70
C LEU A 54 5.32 -2.13 1.38
N LYS A 55 4.98 -1.13 2.20
CA LYS A 55 5.51 0.24 2.06
C LYS A 55 7.02 0.28 2.24
N GLU A 56 7.55 -0.33 3.29
CA GLU A 56 9.00 -0.41 3.52
C GLU A 56 9.71 -1.08 2.33
N THR A 57 9.11 -2.13 1.77
CA THR A 57 9.66 -2.82 0.58
C THR A 57 9.62 -1.94 -0.67
N PHE A 58 8.54 -1.17 -0.85
CA PHE A 58 8.40 -0.25 -1.97
C PHE A 58 9.43 0.87 -1.87
N GLU A 59 9.53 1.50 -0.70
CA GLU A 59 10.46 2.59 -0.43
C GLU A 59 11.92 2.16 -0.64
N MET A 60 12.28 0.94 -0.22
CA MET A 60 13.63 0.39 -0.41
C MET A 60 13.99 0.15 -1.88
N ASN A 61 13.02 -0.24 -2.73
CA ASN A 61 13.29 -0.63 -4.11
C ASN A 61 13.04 0.49 -5.14
N TYR A 62 12.10 1.39 -4.86
CA TYR A 62 11.61 2.38 -5.82
C TYR A 62 11.73 3.84 -5.33
N GLY A 63 12.16 4.06 -4.09
CA GLY A 63 12.30 5.40 -3.52
C GLY A 63 11.01 5.90 -2.87
N MET A 64 10.94 7.22 -2.62
CA MET A 64 9.88 7.84 -1.83
C MET A 64 8.47 7.53 -2.35
N SER A 65 7.58 7.06 -1.46
CA SER A 65 6.20 6.72 -1.79
C SER A 65 5.24 7.88 -1.50
N THR A 66 5.57 8.73 -0.53
CA THR A 66 4.78 9.87 -0.06
C THR A 66 5.66 11.11 0.05
N GLN A 67 5.07 12.30 -0.13
CA GLN A 67 5.76 13.59 0.02
C GLN A 67 6.48 13.77 1.37
N ASN A 68 6.04 13.06 2.42
CA ASN A 68 6.62 13.13 3.75
C ASN A 68 7.77 12.12 3.98
N ASP A 69 8.10 11.31 2.99
CA ASP A 69 9.16 10.33 3.09
C ASP A 69 10.53 11.01 2.89
N LEU A 70 11.56 10.45 3.51
CA LEU A 70 12.92 10.97 3.40
C LEU A 70 13.46 10.70 1.99
N SER A 71 13.95 11.74 1.31
CA SER A 71 14.69 11.54 0.06
C SER A 71 15.98 10.78 0.35
N SER A 72 16.19 9.66 -0.34
CA SER A 72 17.44 8.90 -0.29
C SER A 72 18.58 9.56 -1.09
N SER A 73 18.24 10.54 -1.94
CA SER A 73 19.15 11.18 -2.88
C SER A 73 19.42 12.65 -2.56
N SER A 74 20.51 13.19 -3.11
CA SER A 74 20.81 14.64 -3.09
C SER A 74 19.85 15.50 -3.92
N CYS A 75 18.81 14.90 -4.50
CA CYS A 75 17.82 15.52 -5.37
C CYS A 75 16.41 15.28 -4.80
N TRP A 76 15.48 16.19 -5.09
CA TRP A 76 14.08 16.05 -4.69
C TRP A 76 13.37 15.09 -5.65
N GLU A 77 13.17 13.83 -5.24
CA GLU A 77 12.68 12.77 -6.13
C GLU A 77 11.16 12.80 -6.34
N TRP A 78 10.41 13.52 -5.50
CA TRP A 78 8.94 13.56 -5.52
C TRP A 78 8.36 14.05 -6.85
N ILE A 79 9.10 14.88 -7.59
CA ILE A 79 8.66 15.41 -8.89
C ILE A 79 8.98 14.48 -10.07
N ASN A 80 9.72 13.40 -9.84
CA ASN A 80 10.17 12.48 -10.89
C ASN A 80 9.26 11.25 -11.05
N GLU A 81 8.33 11.04 -10.11
CA GLU A 81 7.34 9.98 -10.18
C GLU A 81 6.08 10.46 -10.92
N PRO A 82 5.38 9.57 -11.65
CA PRO A 82 4.15 9.92 -12.32
C PRO A 82 3.09 10.36 -11.31
N TRP A 83 2.37 11.41 -11.64
CA TRP A 83 1.37 12.00 -10.77
C TRP A 83 0.15 11.08 -10.65
N PRO A 84 -0.65 11.17 -9.56
CA PRO A 84 -1.80 10.28 -9.36
C PRO A 84 -2.86 10.31 -10.48
N TRP A 85 -2.89 11.37 -11.29
CA TRP A 85 -3.80 11.52 -12.43
C TRP A 85 -3.22 10.98 -13.76
N GLU A 86 -1.96 10.58 -13.79
CA GLU A 86 -1.31 9.97 -14.94
C GLU A 86 -1.58 8.45 -14.96
N GLU A 87 -1.76 7.87 -16.14
CA GLU A 87 -2.10 6.43 -16.26
C GLU A 87 -0.95 5.55 -15.76
N GLU A 88 0.28 6.03 -15.92
CA GLU A 88 1.53 5.39 -15.49
C GLU A 88 1.67 5.30 -13.96
N ALA A 89 0.88 6.04 -13.20
CA ALA A 89 0.82 5.93 -11.74
C ALA A 89 -0.18 4.87 -11.26
N ASN A 90 -1.00 4.31 -12.17
CA ASN A 90 -2.14 3.48 -11.83
C ASN A 90 -1.93 2.02 -12.25
N PHE A 91 -2.31 1.09 -11.37
CA PHE A 91 -2.38 -0.33 -11.70
C PHE A 91 -3.70 -0.65 -12.42
N THR A 92 -3.66 -1.56 -13.40
CA THR A 92 -4.85 -1.97 -14.13
C THR A 92 -5.80 -2.75 -13.21
N LEU A 93 -7.01 -2.23 -13.07
CA LEU A 93 -8.13 -2.97 -12.50
C LEU A 93 -8.72 -3.85 -13.62
N GLU A 94 -8.70 -5.17 -13.43
CA GLU A 94 -9.48 -6.04 -14.31
C GLU A 94 -10.95 -5.64 -14.18
N LYS A 95 -11.56 -5.22 -15.30
CA LYS A 95 -12.99 -5.01 -15.35
C LYS A 95 -13.63 -6.37 -15.12
N GLY A 96 -14.14 -6.60 -13.92
CA GLY A 96 -14.98 -7.76 -13.66
C GLY A 96 -16.10 -7.78 -14.71
N GLU A 97 -16.23 -8.90 -15.42
CA GLU A 97 -17.38 -9.14 -16.29
C GLU A 97 -18.63 -9.04 -15.41
N MET A 98 -19.41 -7.98 -15.59
CA MET A 98 -20.75 -7.83 -15.02
C MET A 98 -21.77 -8.60 -15.85
#